data_AF-A0A0C9SLE4-F1
#
_entry.id   AF-A0A0C9SLE4-F1
#
_cell.length_a   1.000
_cell.length_b   1.000
_cell.length_c   1.000
_cell.angle_alpha   90.00
_cell.angle_beta   90.00
_cell.angle_gamma   90.00
#
_symmetry.space_group_name_H-M   'P 1'
#
loop_
_entity.id
_entity.type
_entity.pdbx_description
1 polymer ?
#
loop_
_entity_poly.entity_id
_entity_poly.type
_entity_poly.pdbx_seq_one_letter_code
_entity_poly.pdbx_strand_id
1 'polypeptide(L)' 'YKPVAKKVHSTPAPVEEQFRIVRRLPDNPLEGLAPLPTHPPVFVPGEHFTQERADALDLDPTNWLWPEE' A
#
# COMPACT_ATOMS: atom_id res chain seq x y z
N TYR A 1 17.78 40.18 -29.54
CA TYR A 1 16.94 39.46 -28.54
C TYR A 1 15.59 40.15 -28.45
N LYS A 2 14.46 39.41 -28.40
CA LYS A 2 13.12 40.02 -28.33
C LYS A 2 12.80 40.41 -26.88
N PRO A 3 12.35 41.64 -26.59
CA PRO A 3 12.10 42.07 -25.22
C PRO A 3 11.02 41.22 -24.57
N VAL A 4 11.23 40.86 -23.30
CA VAL A 4 10.34 39.98 -22.50
C VAL A 4 8.91 40.52 -22.44
N ALA A 5 8.75 41.85 -22.42
CA ALA A 5 7.44 42.52 -22.46
C ALA A 5 6.63 42.24 -23.73
N LYS A 6 7.27 41.78 -24.82
CA LYS A 6 6.61 41.40 -26.09
C LYS A 6 6.55 39.87 -26.27
N LYS A 7 6.72 39.11 -25.19
CA LYS A 7 6.58 37.65 -25.20
C LYS A 7 5.10 37.31 -25.22
N VAL A 8 4.68 36.58 -26.25
CA VAL A 8 3.31 36.10 -26.38
C VAL A 8 3.24 34.74 -25.69
N HIS A 9 2.26 34.58 -24.80
CA HIS A 9 1.92 33.30 -24.19
C HIS A 9 0.69 32.76 -24.89
N SER A 10 0.80 31.57 -25.49
CA SER A 10 -0.36 30.90 -26.08
C SER A 10 -1.29 30.43 -24.98
N THR A 11 -2.59 30.67 -25.14
CA THR A 11 -3.61 30.09 -24.28
C THR A 11 -3.80 28.62 -24.67
N PRO A 12 -3.74 27.68 -23.72
CA PRO A 12 -3.98 26.27 -24.02
C PRO A 12 -5.42 26.07 -24.50
N ALA A 13 -5.57 25.24 -25.54
CA ALA A 13 -6.87 24.84 -26.05
C ALA A 13 -7.58 23.89 -25.06
N PRO A 14 -8.92 23.85 -25.05
CA PRO A 14 -9.67 22.86 -24.29
C PRO A 14 -9.33 21.44 -24.79
N VAL A 15 -9.20 20.49 -23.87
CA VAL A 15 -8.96 19.07 -24.18
C VAL A 15 -10.27 18.43 -24.64
N GLU A 16 -10.22 17.70 -25.76
CA GLU A 16 -11.37 16.98 -26.29
C GLU A 16 -11.80 15.85 -25.33
N GLU A 17 -13.10 15.55 -25.26
CA GLU A 17 -13.64 14.57 -24.30
C GLU A 17 -13.04 13.17 -24.50
N GLN A 18 -12.68 12.79 -25.73
CA GLN A 18 -12.02 11.51 -26.03
C GLN A 18 -10.65 11.33 -25.37
N PHE A 19 -9.99 12.44 -25.00
CA PHE A 19 -8.70 12.44 -24.30
C PHE A 19 -8.85 12.67 -22.80
N ARG A 20 -10.08 12.70 -22.29
CA ARG A 20 -10.35 12.95 -20.88
C ARG A 20 -10.18 11.67 -20.06
N ILE A 21 -9.34 11.74 -19.03
CA ILE A 21 -9.16 10.64 -18.08
C ILE A 21 -10.38 10.58 -17.16
N VAL A 22 -11.17 9.50 -17.26
CA VAL A 22 -12.29 9.22 -16.34
C VAL A 22 -11.79 8.30 -15.22
N ARG A 23 -11.80 8.81 -13.99
CA ARG A 23 -11.51 8.00 -12.80
C ARG A 23 -12.83 7.41 -12.29
N ARG A 24 -12.89 6.10 -12.12
CA ARG A 24 -14.01 5.39 -11.49
C ARG A 24 -13.51 4.76 -10.20
N LEU A 25 -14.21 5.01 -9.10
CA LEU A 25 -13.99 4.32 -7.84
C LEU A 25 -14.97 3.14 -7.79
N PRO A 26 -14.54 1.90 -7.51
CA PRO A 26 -15.47 0.81 -7.24
C PRO A 26 -16.23 1.05 -5.94
N ASP A 27 -17.47 0.56 -5.86
CA ASP A 27 -18.34 0.74 -4.69
C ASP A 27 -17.78 0.04 -3.44
N ASN A 28 -17.21 -1.17 -3.60
CA ASN A 28 -16.51 -1.88 -2.53
C ASN A 28 -15.14 -2.40 -3.01
N PRO A 29 -14.02 -1.90 -2.45
CA PRO A 29 -12.68 -2.33 -2.85
C PRO A 29 -12.32 -3.75 -2.39
N LEU A 30 -13.10 -4.35 -1.49
CA LEU A 30 -12.88 -5.71 -0.97
C LEU A 30 -13.72 -6.77 -1.70
N GLU A 31 -14.55 -6.35 -2.66
CA GLU A 31 -15.39 -7.27 -3.42
C GLU A 31 -14.51 -8.27 -4.20
N GLY A 32 -14.75 -9.57 -4.00
CA GLY A 32 -14.01 -10.65 -4.65
C GLY A 32 -12.73 -11.10 -3.94
N LEU A 33 -12.36 -10.49 -2.80
CA LEU A 33 -11.26 -10.99 -1.97
C LEU A 33 -11.72 -12.17 -1.10
N ALA A 34 -10.88 -13.19 -1.01
CA ALA A 34 -11.08 -14.27 -0.05
C ALA A 34 -10.82 -13.75 1.38
N PRO A 35 -11.61 -14.17 2.38
CA PRO A 35 -11.34 -13.82 3.76
C PRO A 35 -10.01 -14.43 4.21
N LEU A 36 -9.19 -13.63 4.87
CA LEU A 36 -7.94 -14.09 5.46
C LEU A 36 -8.22 -14.80 6.80
N PRO A 37 -7.46 -15.85 7.15
CA PRO A 37 -7.52 -16.42 8.48
C PRO A 37 -7.06 -15.36 9.50
N THR A 38 -7.82 -15.22 10.58
CA THR A 38 -7.52 -14.26 11.66
C THR A 38 -6.40 -14.73 12.57
N HIS A 39 -6.17 -16.04 12.64
CA HIS A 39 -5.13 -16.64 13.47
C HIS A 39 -4.06 -17.29 12.58
N PRO A 40 -2.78 -16.95 12.78
CA PRO A 40 -1.69 -17.61 12.09
C PRO A 40 -1.57 -19.08 12.55
N PRO A 41 -1.03 -19.96 11.71
CA PRO A 41 -0.70 -21.31 12.13
C PRO A 41 0.41 -21.31 13.18
N VAL A 42 0.49 -22.37 13.98
CA VAL A 42 1.57 -22.57 14.96
C VAL A 42 2.92 -22.52 14.26
N PHE A 43 3.85 -21.76 14.84
CA PHE A 43 5.20 -21.64 14.32
C PHE A 43 5.93 -22.99 14.35
N VAL A 44 6.60 -23.34 13.24
CA VAL A 44 7.44 -24.54 13.12
C VAL A 44 8.85 -24.11 12.70
N PRO A 45 9.89 -24.43 13.49
CA PRO A 45 11.25 -24.06 13.16
C PRO A 45 11.73 -24.77 11.89
N GLY A 46 12.38 -24.02 11.01
CA GLY A 46 12.93 -24.49 9.74
C GLY A 46 14.46 -24.39 9.69
N GLU A 47 15.04 -24.73 8.54
CA GLU A 47 16.51 -24.74 8.36
C GLU A 47 17.16 -23.37 8.59
N HIS A 48 16.47 -22.29 8.23
CA HIS A 48 16.99 -20.93 8.34
C HIS A 48 16.55 -20.19 9.60
N PHE A 49 15.42 -20.59 10.18
CA PHE A 49 14.87 -19.95 11.37
C PHE A 49 14.55 -21.02 12.41
N THR A 50 15.51 -21.21 13.31
CA THR A 50 15.47 -22.21 14.38
C THR A 50 14.73 -21.68 15.59
N GLN A 51 14.30 -22.59 16.46
CA GLN A 51 13.64 -22.24 17.73
C GLN A 51 14.52 -21.32 18.59
N GLU A 52 15.83 -21.58 18.66
CA GLU A 52 16.78 -20.76 19.41
C GLU A 52 16.80 -19.30 18.94
N ARG A 53 16.60 -19.04 17.65
CA ARG A 53 16.52 -17.68 17.12
C ARG A 53 15.17 -17.03 17.38
N ALA A 54 14.09 -17.82 17.37
CA ALA A 54 12.77 -17.33 17.74
C ALA A 54 12.72 -16.93 19.23
N ASP A 55 13.29 -17.75 20.12
CA ASP A 55 13.31 -17.47 21.55
C ASP A 55 14.24 -16.29 21.91
N ALA A 56 15.33 -16.10 21.17
CA ALA A 56 16.23 -14.96 21.33
C ALA A 56 15.64 -13.65 20.78
N LEU A 57 14.72 -13.76 19.82
CA LEU A 57 13.93 -12.64 19.34
C LEU A 57 12.85 -12.40 20.39
N ASP A 58 13.18 -11.60 21.40
CA ASP A 58 12.23 -11.16 22.43
C ASP A 58 11.09 -10.38 21.74
N LEU A 59 10.05 -11.10 21.31
CA LEU A 59 8.98 -10.60 20.45
C LEU A 59 8.01 -9.70 21.22
N ASP A 60 7.91 -9.91 22.53
CA ASP A 60 7.04 -9.13 23.39
C ASP A 60 7.71 -8.76 24.73
N PRO A 61 8.76 -7.92 24.70
CA PRO A 61 9.51 -7.52 25.89
C PRO A 61 8.64 -6.75 26.89
N THR A 62 7.52 -6.17 26.43
CA THR A 62 6.64 -5.30 27.22
C THR A 62 5.32 -5.99 27.55
N ASN A 63 5.15 -7.25 27.19
CA ASN A 63 3.92 -8.03 27.39
C ASN A 63 2.65 -7.29 26.86
N TRP A 64 2.79 -6.71 25.67
CA TRP A 64 1.77 -5.94 24.97
C TRP A 64 0.75 -6.84 24.24
N LEU A 65 1.15 -8.04 23.82
CA LEU A 65 0.28 -8.96 23.09
C LEU A 65 -0.79 -9.53 24.01
N TRP A 66 -1.98 -9.71 23.45
CA TRP A 66 -3.09 -10.36 24.17
C TRP A 66 -2.91 -11.87 24.13
N PRO A 67 -3.48 -12.64 25.08
CA PRO A 67 -3.35 -14.11 25.07
C PRO A 67 -3.90 -14.81 23.81
N GLU A 68 -4.72 -14.09 23.03
CA GLU A 68 -5.32 -14.56 21.78
C GLU A 68 -4.46 -14.24 20.53
N GLU A 69 -3.39 -13.42 20.69
CA GLU A 69 -2.44 -12.98 19.66
C GLU A 69 -1.05 -13.62 19.85
#